data_AF-A0A2V9JUP8-F1
#
_entry.id   AF-A0A2V9JUP8-F1
#
_cell.length_a   1.000
_cell.length_b   1.000
_cell.length_c   1.000
_cell.angle_alpha   90.00
_cell.angle_beta   90.00
_cell.angle_gamma   90.00
#
_symmetry.space_group_name_H-M   'P 1'
#
loop_
_entity.id
_entity.type
_entity.pdbx_description
1 polymer ?
#
loop_
_entity_poly.entity_id
_entity_poly.type
_entity_poly.pdbx_seq_one_letter_code
_entity_poly.pdbx_strand_id
1 'polypeptide(L)'
;NLKAREWFQDAKFGLFIHWGVYSVLEIGEWVMHNTKMTLEEYEKLPARFNPVNYHPAEWVALARAAGMRYITITSKHHDGFAMFDSKVSDWDIVDRTPYKKDPLKMLAGECRKQGVKLFFYHSQLDWHHPDYFPRGRTGQYSGRPESGDWYRYLDYMDAQLGELLTNYGEIGGIWFDGWWDKPKADWRLEKTYGLIHRLQPQALVGANHHQAPFDGEDFQMFEKDLPGQNTAGFNAESKVGKLPLETCETINRAWG
;
A
#
# COMPACT_ATOMS: atom_id res chain seq x y z
N ASN A 1 7.34 -17.06 9.71
CA ASN A 1 7.37 -17.25 8.24
C ASN A 1 8.79 -17.40 7.65
N LEU A 2 9.73 -18.13 8.28
CA LEU A 2 11.15 -18.17 7.86
C LEU A 2 11.38 -18.54 6.38
N LYS A 3 10.70 -19.58 5.88
CA LYS A 3 10.78 -19.99 4.46
C LYS A 3 10.33 -18.89 3.48
N ALA A 4 9.35 -18.07 3.86
CA ALA A 4 8.90 -16.96 3.01
C ALA A 4 9.94 -15.84 2.98
N ARG A 5 10.65 -15.60 4.09
CA ARG A 5 11.77 -14.64 4.16
C ARG A 5 12.95 -15.11 3.30
N GLU A 6 13.29 -16.40 3.35
CA GLU A 6 14.29 -17.01 2.46
C GLU A 6 13.91 -16.85 0.99
N TRP A 7 12.67 -17.21 0.63
CA TRP A 7 12.16 -17.03 -0.73
C TRP A 7 12.24 -15.57 -1.18
N PHE A 8 11.86 -14.61 -0.34
CA PHE A 8 11.88 -13.20 -0.69
C PHE A 8 13.31 -12.68 -0.91
N GLN A 9 14.24 -13.11 -0.05
CA GLN A 9 15.65 -12.83 -0.23
C GLN A 9 16.19 -13.40 -1.55
N ASP A 10 15.71 -14.56 -2.00
CA ASP A 10 16.10 -15.18 -3.28
C ASP A 10 15.33 -14.67 -4.49
N ALA A 11 14.18 -14.02 -4.28
CA ALA A 11 13.34 -13.46 -5.33
C ALA A 11 14.05 -12.29 -6.05
N LYS A 12 14.83 -11.49 -5.30
CA LYS A 12 15.70 -10.37 -5.73
C LYS A 12 15.04 -9.20 -6.45
N PHE A 13 14.03 -9.43 -7.28
CA PHE A 13 13.50 -8.45 -8.20
C PHE A 13 11.98 -8.56 -8.33
N GLY A 14 11.29 -7.43 -8.16
CA GLY A 14 9.84 -7.31 -8.24
C GLY A 14 9.40 -6.05 -8.98
N LEU A 15 8.11 -6.00 -9.30
CA LEU A 15 7.45 -4.83 -9.89
C LEU A 15 6.65 -4.09 -8.83
N PHE A 16 6.84 -2.78 -8.71
CA PHE A 16 5.99 -1.93 -7.88
C PHE A 16 5.02 -1.14 -8.77
N ILE A 17 3.73 -1.23 -8.49
CA ILE A 17 2.67 -0.54 -9.22
C ILE A 17 1.95 0.41 -8.26
N HIS A 18 2.09 1.71 -8.52
CA HIS A 18 1.24 2.74 -7.92
C HIS A 18 0.14 3.08 -8.91
N TRP A 19 -1.08 2.73 -8.56
CA TRP A 19 -2.24 3.00 -9.37
C TRP A 19 -3.47 3.27 -8.50
N GLY A 20 -4.16 4.38 -8.80
CA GLY A 20 -5.31 4.85 -8.03
C GLY A 20 -6.03 5.98 -8.75
N VAL A 21 -6.98 6.62 -8.07
CA VAL A 21 -7.77 7.72 -8.63
C VAL A 21 -6.90 8.94 -8.95
N TYR A 22 -5.78 9.12 -8.25
CA TYR A 22 -4.77 10.15 -8.58
C TYR A 22 -4.26 10.07 -10.02
N SER A 23 -4.27 8.89 -10.65
CA SER A 23 -3.83 8.72 -12.04
C SER A 23 -4.71 9.47 -13.04
N VAL A 24 -5.92 9.92 -12.66
CA VAL A 24 -6.76 10.82 -13.49
C VAL A 24 -6.11 12.20 -13.67
N LEU A 25 -5.30 12.63 -12.71
CA LEU A 25 -4.66 13.95 -12.71
C LEU A 25 -3.25 13.95 -13.30
N GLU A 26 -2.60 12.78 -13.41
CA GLU A 26 -1.29 12.61 -14.06
C GLU A 26 -0.15 13.47 -13.47
N ILE A 27 -0.27 13.87 -12.20
CA ILE A 27 0.70 14.73 -11.49
C ILE A 27 1.16 14.16 -10.15
N GLY A 28 1.10 12.83 -10.01
CA GLY A 28 1.58 12.09 -8.85
C GLY A 28 0.55 11.86 -7.75
N GLU A 29 0.79 10.82 -6.98
CA GLU A 29 -0.07 10.28 -5.92
C GLU A 29 -0.21 11.22 -4.70
N TRP A 30 0.73 12.15 -4.52
CA TRP A 30 0.70 13.18 -3.47
C TRP A 30 -0.06 14.45 -3.83
N VAL A 31 -0.73 14.48 -4.99
CA VAL A 31 -1.44 15.66 -5.50
C VAL A 31 -2.37 16.30 -4.47
N MET A 32 -3.11 15.50 -3.70
CA MET A 32 -4.04 16.01 -2.69
C MET A 32 -3.33 16.86 -1.63
N HIS A 33 -2.19 16.40 -1.13
CA HIS A 33 -1.36 17.16 -0.18
C HIS A 33 -0.68 18.36 -0.83
N ASN A 34 -0.02 18.14 -1.98
CA ASN A 34 0.83 19.14 -2.63
C ASN A 34 0.04 20.34 -3.15
N THR A 35 -1.19 20.11 -3.62
CA THR A 35 -2.09 21.15 -4.13
C THR A 35 -3.08 21.65 -3.09
N LYS A 36 -3.04 21.10 -1.86
CA LYS A 36 -3.98 21.40 -0.78
C LYS A 36 -5.44 21.14 -1.18
N MET A 37 -5.66 20.10 -1.99
CA MET A 37 -6.98 19.74 -2.49
C MET A 37 -7.89 19.28 -1.35
N THR A 38 -9.12 19.78 -1.37
CA THR A 38 -10.17 19.40 -0.43
C THR A 38 -10.80 18.06 -0.82
N LEU A 39 -11.50 17.42 0.12
CA LEU A 39 -12.30 16.23 -0.19
C LEU A 39 -13.36 16.52 -1.26
N GLU A 40 -14.03 17.67 -1.21
CA GLU A 40 -15.05 18.06 -2.19
C GLU A 40 -14.49 18.10 -3.63
N GLU A 41 -13.24 18.52 -3.80
CA GLU A 41 -12.56 18.53 -5.09
C GLU A 41 -12.12 17.13 -5.50
N TYR A 42 -11.51 16.38 -4.60
CA TYR A 42 -10.94 15.06 -4.90
C TYR A 42 -12.03 13.99 -5.16
N GLU A 43 -13.17 14.07 -4.47
CA GLU A 43 -14.31 13.14 -4.63
C GLU A 43 -15.00 13.23 -6.00
N LYS A 44 -14.64 14.22 -6.83
CA LYS A 44 -15.10 14.32 -8.24
C LYS A 44 -14.34 13.40 -9.18
N LEU A 45 -13.13 12.97 -8.80
CA LEU A 45 -12.23 12.19 -9.67
C LEU A 45 -12.71 10.75 -9.96
N PRO A 46 -13.28 9.99 -8.99
CA PRO A 46 -13.73 8.61 -9.24
C PRO A 46 -14.71 8.47 -10.42
N ALA A 47 -15.56 9.47 -10.66
CA ALA A 47 -16.50 9.49 -11.79
C ALA A 47 -15.81 9.47 -13.17
N ARG A 48 -14.53 9.88 -13.23
CA ARG A 48 -13.70 9.87 -14.44
C ARG A 48 -12.77 8.66 -14.53
N PHE A 49 -12.70 7.85 -13.49
CA PHE A 49 -11.80 6.71 -13.44
C PHE A 49 -12.46 5.47 -14.04
N ASN A 50 -12.17 5.18 -15.32
CA ASN A 50 -12.69 4.01 -16.02
C ASN A 50 -11.59 3.29 -16.81
N PRO A 51 -10.80 2.41 -16.17
CA PRO A 51 -9.68 1.73 -16.82
C PRO A 51 -10.13 0.59 -17.73
N VAL A 52 -10.77 0.93 -18.85
CA VAL A 52 -11.31 -0.02 -19.85
C VAL A 52 -10.24 -0.88 -20.51
N ASN A 53 -8.98 -0.43 -20.49
CA ASN A 53 -7.83 -1.13 -21.06
C ASN A 53 -7.02 -1.91 -20.00
N TYR A 54 -7.55 -2.10 -18.80
CA TYR A 54 -6.88 -2.88 -17.77
C TYR A 54 -6.93 -4.39 -18.06
N HIS A 55 -5.75 -4.94 -18.38
CA HIS A 55 -5.56 -6.36 -18.68
C HIS A 55 -4.47 -6.95 -17.75
N PRO A 56 -4.83 -7.47 -16.56
CA PRO A 56 -3.84 -7.93 -15.58
C PRO A 56 -2.98 -9.09 -16.09
N ALA A 57 -3.51 -9.90 -17.01
CA ALA A 57 -2.76 -10.99 -17.62
C ALA A 57 -1.50 -10.47 -18.34
N GLU A 58 -1.59 -9.30 -19.00
CA GLU A 58 -0.48 -8.66 -19.69
C GLU A 58 0.54 -8.09 -18.70
N TRP A 59 0.08 -7.49 -17.60
CA TRP A 59 0.95 -6.95 -16.56
C TRP A 59 1.80 -8.05 -15.91
N VAL A 60 1.16 -9.18 -15.57
CA VAL A 60 1.85 -10.32 -14.96
C VAL A 60 2.79 -11.00 -15.98
N ALA A 61 2.39 -11.10 -17.24
CA ALA A 61 3.24 -11.63 -18.29
C ALA A 61 4.48 -10.74 -18.53
N LEU A 62 4.31 -9.42 -18.51
CA LEU A 62 5.40 -8.44 -18.61
C LEU A 62 6.38 -8.58 -17.45
N ALA A 63 5.88 -8.61 -16.21
CA ALA A 63 6.71 -8.78 -15.02
C ALA A 63 7.55 -10.06 -15.11
N ARG A 64 6.92 -11.19 -15.48
CA ARG A 64 7.62 -12.47 -15.67
C ARG A 64 8.66 -12.40 -16.78
N ALA A 65 8.33 -11.79 -17.91
CA ALA A 65 9.25 -11.65 -19.03
C ALA A 65 10.48 -10.78 -18.68
N ALA A 66 10.31 -9.80 -17.79
CA ALA A 66 11.40 -9.01 -17.23
C ALA A 66 12.22 -9.74 -16.14
N GLY A 67 11.84 -10.96 -15.76
CA GLY A 67 12.50 -11.74 -14.71
C GLY A 67 12.04 -11.40 -13.28
N MET A 68 11.02 -10.56 -13.12
CA MET A 68 10.47 -10.21 -11.81
C MET A 68 9.70 -11.40 -11.22
N ARG A 69 9.87 -11.61 -9.91
CA ARG A 69 9.32 -12.77 -9.18
C ARG A 69 8.07 -12.43 -8.38
N TYR A 70 7.85 -11.14 -8.12
CA TYR A 70 6.68 -10.64 -7.42
C TYR A 70 6.21 -9.29 -7.96
N ILE A 71 4.96 -8.96 -7.64
CA ILE A 71 4.34 -7.66 -7.88
C ILE A 71 3.87 -7.13 -6.52
N THR A 72 4.18 -5.87 -6.23
CA THR A 72 3.59 -5.09 -5.14
C THR A 72 2.69 -4.02 -5.76
N ILE A 73 1.43 -3.96 -5.36
CA ILE A 73 0.45 -3.00 -5.91
C ILE A 73 -0.29 -2.26 -4.80
N THR A 74 -0.56 -0.96 -5.01
CA THR A 74 -1.38 -0.13 -4.11
C THR A 74 -2.80 -0.66 -3.99
N SER A 75 -3.11 -1.32 -2.87
CA SER A 75 -4.48 -1.65 -2.50
C SER A 75 -5.25 -0.44 -1.99
N LYS A 76 -4.54 0.47 -1.30
CA LYS A 76 -5.00 1.79 -0.85
C LYS A 76 -3.78 2.70 -0.70
N HIS A 77 -3.82 3.89 -1.28
CA HIS A 77 -2.77 4.91 -1.07
C HIS A 77 -3.20 5.93 0.01
N HIS A 78 -2.42 6.98 0.23
CA HIS A 78 -2.72 8.02 1.23
C HIS A 78 -4.05 8.75 0.99
N ASP A 79 -4.54 8.79 -0.25
CA ASP A 79 -5.87 9.35 -0.59
C ASP A 79 -7.04 8.53 0.01
N GLY A 80 -6.75 7.38 0.64
CA GLY A 80 -7.72 6.51 1.27
C GLY A 80 -8.53 5.66 0.27
N PHE A 81 -8.32 5.82 -1.04
CA PHE A 81 -9.15 5.18 -2.05
C PHE A 81 -8.79 3.70 -2.21
N ALA A 82 -9.73 2.81 -1.90
CA ALA A 82 -9.51 1.39 -2.03
C ALA A 82 -9.63 0.94 -3.49
N MET A 83 -8.58 0.28 -3.99
CA MET A 83 -8.54 -0.28 -5.35
C MET A 83 -9.18 -1.67 -5.44
N PHE A 84 -10.02 -2.02 -4.47
CA PHE A 84 -10.67 -3.32 -4.33
C PHE A 84 -12.08 -3.16 -3.75
N ASP A 85 -12.93 -4.20 -3.85
CA ASP A 85 -14.33 -4.15 -3.37
C ASP A 85 -14.39 -4.26 -1.84
N SER A 86 -14.31 -3.14 -1.12
CA SER A 86 -14.28 -3.11 0.34
C SER A 86 -15.69 -3.03 0.91
N LYS A 87 -15.99 -3.77 1.98
CA LYS A 87 -17.30 -3.76 2.65
C LYS A 87 -17.35 -2.84 3.85
N VAL A 88 -16.23 -2.19 4.19
CA VAL A 88 -16.13 -1.30 5.35
C VAL A 88 -16.18 0.19 4.98
N SER A 89 -16.09 0.53 3.69
CA SER A 89 -16.26 1.89 3.18
C SER A 89 -16.70 1.83 1.73
N ASP A 90 -17.54 2.79 1.32
CA ASP A 90 -17.92 2.97 -0.09
C ASP A 90 -16.88 3.79 -0.87
N TRP A 91 -15.77 4.23 -0.25
CA TRP A 91 -14.69 4.98 -0.89
C TRP A 91 -13.74 4.04 -1.62
N ASP A 92 -14.29 3.35 -2.62
CA ASP A 92 -13.58 2.33 -3.39
C ASP A 92 -13.88 2.34 -4.89
N ILE A 93 -13.10 1.57 -5.63
CA ILE A 93 -13.20 1.48 -7.09
C ILE A 93 -14.53 0.90 -7.57
N VAL A 94 -15.16 -0.02 -6.83
CA VAL A 94 -16.40 -0.67 -7.24
C VAL A 94 -17.59 0.25 -7.01
N ASP A 95 -17.63 0.98 -5.91
CA ASP A 95 -18.75 1.82 -5.54
C ASP A 95 -18.69 3.22 -6.16
N ARG A 96 -17.49 3.84 -6.27
CA ARG A 96 -17.37 5.24 -6.70
C ARG A 96 -17.07 5.47 -8.17
N THR A 97 -16.77 4.43 -8.93
CA THR A 97 -16.31 4.59 -10.31
C THR A 97 -17.27 3.92 -11.31
N PRO A 98 -17.26 4.33 -12.60
CA PRO A 98 -17.96 3.60 -13.66
C PRO A 98 -17.35 2.23 -13.97
N TYR A 99 -16.17 1.89 -13.43
CA TYR A 99 -15.49 0.62 -13.70
C TYR A 99 -16.23 -0.58 -13.13
N LYS A 100 -16.77 -0.44 -11.90
CA LYS A 100 -17.62 -1.43 -11.20
C LYS A 100 -17.03 -2.85 -11.10
N LYS A 101 -15.70 -2.98 -11.14
CA LYS A 101 -14.97 -4.25 -11.05
C LYS A 101 -13.84 -4.12 -10.05
N ASP A 102 -13.48 -5.25 -9.44
CA ASP A 102 -12.36 -5.37 -8.51
C ASP A 102 -11.08 -5.75 -9.28
N PRO A 103 -10.18 -4.80 -9.57
CA PRO A 103 -8.96 -5.07 -10.34
C PRO A 103 -7.96 -5.90 -9.55
N LEU A 104 -7.88 -5.76 -8.21
CA LEU A 104 -6.94 -6.52 -7.40
C LEU A 104 -7.29 -8.01 -7.39
N LYS A 105 -8.59 -8.35 -7.40
CA LYS A 105 -9.04 -9.74 -7.52
C LYS A 105 -8.68 -10.35 -8.88
N MET A 106 -8.80 -9.56 -9.94
CA MET A 106 -8.36 -9.97 -11.28
C MET A 106 -6.84 -10.18 -11.34
N LEU A 107 -6.05 -9.27 -10.76
CA LEU A 107 -4.59 -9.39 -10.68
C LEU A 107 -4.15 -10.60 -9.84
N ALA A 108 -4.75 -10.82 -8.67
CA ALA A 108 -4.45 -11.96 -7.81
C ALA A 108 -4.69 -13.29 -8.53
N GLY A 109 -5.77 -13.38 -9.32
CA GLY A 109 -6.04 -14.52 -10.18
C GLY A 109 -4.92 -14.78 -11.20
N GLU A 110 -4.45 -13.72 -11.88
CA GLU A 110 -3.40 -13.84 -12.90
C GLU A 110 -2.02 -14.11 -12.31
N CYS A 111 -1.66 -13.46 -11.21
CA CYS A 111 -0.44 -13.76 -10.44
C CYS A 111 -0.35 -15.25 -10.09
N ARG A 112 -1.45 -15.84 -9.59
CA ARG A 112 -1.51 -17.28 -9.28
C ARG A 112 -1.35 -18.16 -10.51
N LYS A 113 -2.06 -17.85 -11.61
CA LYS A 113 -1.98 -18.63 -12.86
C LYS A 113 -0.57 -18.62 -13.46
N GLN A 114 0.14 -17.50 -13.29
CA GLN A 114 1.40 -17.24 -13.97
C GLN A 114 2.64 -17.39 -13.08
N GLY A 115 2.45 -17.82 -11.82
CA GLY A 115 3.54 -18.12 -10.89
C GLY A 115 4.29 -16.90 -10.37
N VAL A 116 3.63 -15.73 -10.30
CA VAL A 116 4.18 -14.49 -9.75
C VAL A 116 3.53 -14.24 -8.39
N LYS A 117 4.32 -13.98 -7.35
CA LYS A 117 3.78 -13.74 -6.00
C LYS A 117 3.24 -12.31 -5.90
N LEU A 118 2.07 -12.13 -5.29
CA LEU A 118 1.42 -10.82 -5.16
C LEU A 118 1.56 -10.28 -3.74
N PHE A 119 2.01 -9.04 -3.61
CA PHE A 119 2.02 -8.26 -2.38
C PHE A 119 1.05 -7.09 -2.52
N PHE A 120 0.40 -6.73 -1.42
CA PHE A 120 -0.42 -5.52 -1.38
C PHE A 120 0.33 -4.43 -0.62
N TYR A 121 0.55 -3.31 -1.30
CA TYR A 121 0.82 -2.06 -0.61
C TYR A 121 -0.46 -1.57 0.05
N HIS A 122 -0.38 -1.16 1.31
CA HIS A 122 -1.53 -0.59 2.01
C HIS A 122 -1.08 0.60 2.85
N SER A 123 -1.64 1.79 2.57
CA SER A 123 -1.31 2.94 3.38
C SER A 123 -2.01 2.91 4.74
N GLN A 124 -1.21 3.04 5.79
CA GLN A 124 -1.63 3.29 7.16
C GLN A 124 -2.06 4.74 7.35
N LEU A 125 -1.52 5.67 6.56
CA LEU A 125 -2.01 7.04 6.44
C LEU A 125 -3.30 7.07 5.62
N ASP A 126 -4.23 7.93 6.04
CA ASP A 126 -5.47 8.17 5.30
C ASP A 126 -5.79 9.67 5.31
N TRP A 127 -5.96 10.28 4.14
CA TRP A 127 -6.34 11.68 3.95
C TRP A 127 -7.85 11.87 3.76
N HIS A 128 -8.62 10.78 3.69
CA HIS A 128 -10.07 10.77 3.49
C HIS A 128 -10.82 10.46 4.79
N HIS A 129 -10.42 9.41 5.50
CA HIS A 129 -11.17 8.88 6.63
C HIS A 129 -11.25 9.88 7.80
N PRO A 130 -12.45 10.20 8.32
CA PRO A 130 -12.63 11.20 9.39
C PRO A 130 -12.06 10.72 10.74
N ASP A 131 -12.07 9.41 10.99
CA ASP A 131 -11.53 8.84 12.23
C ASP A 131 -9.99 8.78 12.27
N TYR A 132 -9.28 9.15 11.19
CA TYR A 132 -7.83 9.40 11.24
C TYR A 132 -7.59 10.74 11.98
N PHE A 133 -7.94 10.74 13.27
CA PHE A 133 -8.01 11.92 14.13
C PHE A 133 -7.35 11.64 15.49
N PRO A 134 -6.56 12.57 16.04
CA PRO A 134 -6.11 13.83 15.44
C PRO A 134 -5.37 13.60 14.12
N ARG A 135 -5.43 14.55 13.19
CA ARG A 135 -4.69 14.43 11.91
C ARG A 135 -3.18 14.31 12.17
N GLY A 136 -2.43 13.73 11.24
CA GLY A 136 -0.97 13.65 11.34
C GLY A 136 -0.28 14.87 10.76
N ARG A 137 0.82 14.69 10.04
CA ARG A 137 1.64 15.80 9.49
C ARG A 137 1.13 16.29 8.14
N THR A 138 0.49 15.42 7.38
CA THR A 138 0.06 15.64 5.99
C THR A 138 -1.47 15.71 5.88
N GLY A 139 -1.99 15.97 4.67
CA GLY A 139 -3.43 16.02 4.42
C GLY A 139 -4.23 17.06 5.24
N GLN A 140 -3.57 18.09 5.80
CA GLN A 140 -4.19 19.09 6.69
C GLN A 140 -5.29 19.93 6.03
N TYR A 141 -5.22 20.08 4.70
CA TYR A 141 -6.13 20.91 3.92
C TYR A 141 -7.30 20.12 3.31
N SER A 142 -7.41 18.82 3.63
CA SER A 142 -8.48 17.96 3.13
C SER A 142 -9.89 18.47 3.47
N GLY A 143 -10.05 19.27 4.53
CA GLY A 143 -11.36 19.71 4.98
C GLY A 143 -12.16 18.63 5.72
N ARG A 144 -11.49 17.54 6.13
CA ARG A 144 -12.05 16.54 7.04
C ARG A 144 -12.61 17.18 8.32
N PRO A 145 -13.53 16.56 9.05
CA PRO A 145 -13.96 17.07 10.35
C PRO A 145 -12.78 17.24 11.34
N GLU A 146 -12.89 18.21 12.26
CA GLU A 146 -11.98 18.36 13.41
C GLU A 146 -12.41 17.45 14.58
N SER A 147 -12.77 16.22 14.26
CA SER A 147 -13.24 15.21 15.20
C SER A 147 -13.13 13.82 14.59
N GLY A 148 -12.89 12.81 15.41
CA GLY A 148 -12.86 11.41 15.01
C GLY A 148 -12.26 10.55 16.11
N ASP A 149 -12.20 9.23 15.88
CA ASP A 149 -11.65 8.28 16.84
C ASP A 149 -10.52 7.45 16.22
N TRP A 150 -9.29 7.75 16.62
CA TRP A 150 -8.08 7.05 16.17
C TRP A 150 -8.22 5.52 16.15
N TYR A 151 -8.86 4.95 17.17
CA TYR A 151 -8.99 3.51 17.31
C TYR A 151 -10.07 2.93 16.40
N ARG A 152 -11.13 3.68 16.09
CA ARG A 152 -12.08 3.30 15.04
C ARG A 152 -11.42 3.29 13.66
N TYR A 153 -10.49 4.21 13.39
CA TYR A 153 -9.70 4.15 12.16
C TYR A 153 -8.80 2.92 12.09
N LEU A 154 -8.12 2.55 13.18
CA LEU A 154 -7.31 1.33 13.20
C LEU A 154 -8.17 0.07 13.03
N ASP A 155 -9.36 0.02 13.61
CA ASP A 155 -10.30 -1.09 13.40
C ASP A 155 -10.81 -1.15 11.94
N TYR A 156 -11.02 0.00 11.29
CA TYR A 156 -11.32 0.10 9.85
C TYR A 156 -10.17 -0.45 9.00
N MET A 157 -8.93 -0.04 9.27
CA MET A 157 -7.74 -0.52 8.56
C MET A 157 -7.55 -2.04 8.75
N ASP A 158 -7.67 -2.54 9.99
CA ASP A 158 -7.60 -3.97 10.30
C ASP A 158 -8.69 -4.76 9.56
N ALA A 159 -9.90 -4.20 9.40
CA ALA A 159 -10.98 -4.82 8.63
C ALA A 159 -10.64 -4.92 7.13
N GLN A 160 -10.11 -3.85 6.52
CA GLN A 160 -9.63 -3.87 5.14
C GLN A 160 -8.50 -4.89 4.92
N LEU A 161 -7.54 -4.96 5.85
CA LEU A 161 -6.50 -5.98 5.81
C LEU A 161 -7.10 -7.39 5.90
N GLY A 162 -8.11 -7.60 6.74
CA GLY A 162 -8.88 -8.83 6.80
C GLY A 162 -9.48 -9.22 5.45
N GLU A 163 -10.05 -8.28 4.71
CA GLU A 163 -10.59 -8.50 3.36
C GLU A 163 -9.48 -8.89 2.37
N LEU A 164 -8.36 -8.16 2.36
CA LEU A 164 -7.21 -8.43 1.49
C LEU A 164 -6.59 -9.81 1.77
N LEU A 165 -6.56 -10.24 3.01
CA LEU A 165 -5.98 -11.51 3.46
C LEU A 165 -6.92 -12.71 3.28
N THR A 166 -8.20 -12.51 3.00
CA THR A 166 -9.19 -13.61 2.92
C THR A 166 -9.82 -13.75 1.53
N ASN A 167 -9.96 -12.66 0.77
CA ASN A 167 -10.74 -12.66 -0.48
C ASN A 167 -9.90 -12.84 -1.77
N TYR A 168 -8.56 -12.76 -1.67
CA TYR A 168 -7.64 -12.74 -2.82
C TYR A 168 -6.78 -14.02 -2.92
N GLY A 169 -7.02 -14.98 -2.01
CA GLY A 169 -6.24 -16.21 -1.82
C GLY A 169 -4.86 -15.95 -1.22
N GLU A 170 -3.91 -16.89 -1.37
CA GLU A 170 -2.56 -16.70 -0.82
C GLU A 170 -1.88 -15.47 -1.42
N ILE A 171 -1.39 -14.58 -0.56
CA ILE A 171 -0.56 -13.43 -0.91
C ILE A 171 0.86 -13.59 -0.34
N GLY A 172 1.81 -12.85 -0.90
CA GLY A 172 3.20 -12.78 -0.46
C GLY A 172 3.39 -11.97 0.81
N GLY A 173 2.61 -10.90 0.99
CA GLY A 173 2.76 -10.02 2.13
C GLY A 173 2.02 -8.69 2.00
N ILE A 174 2.14 -7.88 3.05
CA ILE A 174 1.66 -6.51 3.13
C ILE A 174 2.87 -5.57 3.22
N TRP A 175 2.88 -4.58 2.34
CA TRP A 175 3.85 -3.50 2.28
C TRP A 175 3.17 -2.24 2.82
N PHE A 176 3.50 -1.83 4.04
CA PHE A 176 2.87 -0.69 4.70
C PHE A 176 3.61 0.63 4.43
N ASP A 177 2.86 1.72 4.45
CA ASP A 177 3.39 3.09 4.36
C ASP A 177 2.55 4.08 5.15
N GLY A 178 3.13 5.21 5.52
CA GLY A 178 2.42 6.35 6.11
C GLY A 178 2.42 6.38 7.63
N TRP A 179 3.01 5.39 8.30
CA TRP A 179 3.20 5.40 9.76
C TRP A 179 3.89 6.69 10.26
N TRP A 180 4.88 7.15 9.49
CA TRP A 180 5.72 8.33 9.76
C TRP A 180 4.90 9.63 9.85
N ASP A 181 3.64 9.63 9.41
CA ASP A 181 2.73 10.76 9.52
C ASP A 181 2.28 11.00 10.96
N LYS A 182 2.24 9.95 11.80
CA LYS A 182 1.89 10.00 13.23
C LYS A 182 2.83 9.14 14.09
N PRO A 183 4.13 9.49 14.21
CA PRO A 183 5.12 8.63 14.85
C PRO A 183 4.98 8.52 16.38
N LYS A 184 4.11 9.33 17.00
CA LYS A 184 3.80 9.29 18.43
C LYS A 184 2.46 8.62 18.75
N ALA A 185 1.70 8.21 17.73
CA ALA A 185 0.42 7.56 17.93
C ALA A 185 0.61 6.09 18.30
N ASP A 186 -0.34 5.55 19.06
CA ASP A 186 -0.44 4.11 19.29
C ASP A 186 -1.06 3.45 18.05
N TRP A 187 -0.22 2.91 17.17
CA TRP A 187 -0.63 2.24 15.94
C TRP A 187 -1.11 0.79 16.15
N ARG A 188 -1.06 0.27 17.38
CA ARG A 188 -1.42 -1.12 17.70
C ARG A 188 -0.75 -2.17 16.79
N LEU A 189 0.52 -1.94 16.41
CA LEU A 189 1.23 -2.78 15.43
C LEU A 189 1.22 -4.28 15.78
N GLU A 190 1.38 -4.63 17.06
CA GLU A 190 1.30 -6.03 17.51
C GLU A 190 -0.05 -6.68 17.14
N LYS A 191 -1.16 -5.96 17.31
CA LYS A 191 -2.51 -6.43 16.95
C LYS A 191 -2.64 -6.61 15.43
N THR A 192 -2.23 -5.59 14.66
CA THR A 192 -2.33 -5.60 13.19
C THR A 192 -1.44 -6.68 12.57
N TYR A 193 -0.17 -6.78 13.00
CA TYR A 193 0.75 -7.81 12.51
C TYR A 193 0.30 -9.21 12.95
N GLY A 194 -0.20 -9.35 14.18
CA GLY A 194 -0.80 -10.60 14.66
C GLY A 194 -2.06 -11.03 13.88
N LEU A 195 -2.88 -10.08 13.42
CA LEU A 195 -3.99 -10.36 12.50
C LEU A 195 -3.47 -10.91 11.16
N ILE A 196 -2.45 -10.27 10.57
CA ILE A 196 -1.85 -10.70 9.30
C ILE A 196 -1.35 -12.13 9.39
N HIS A 197 -0.50 -12.43 10.38
CA HIS A 197 0.07 -13.77 10.54
C HIS A 197 -0.94 -14.81 11.00
N ARG A 198 -2.04 -14.43 11.67
CA ARG A 198 -3.13 -15.36 11.99
C ARG A 198 -3.91 -15.78 10.73
N LEU A 199 -4.20 -14.84 9.83
CA LEU A 199 -4.95 -15.11 8.61
C LEU A 199 -4.06 -15.77 7.54
N GLN A 200 -2.84 -15.30 7.38
CA GLN A 200 -1.85 -15.84 6.44
C GLN A 200 -0.46 -15.95 7.12
N PRO A 201 -0.15 -17.09 7.79
CA PRO A 201 1.09 -17.28 8.54
C PRO A 201 2.39 -17.17 7.74
N GLN A 202 2.31 -17.24 6.41
CA GLN A 202 3.41 -17.09 5.46
C GLN A 202 3.57 -15.67 4.93
N ALA A 203 2.56 -14.80 5.09
CA ALA A 203 2.61 -13.44 4.60
C ALA A 203 3.75 -12.67 5.29
N LEU A 204 4.51 -11.92 4.50
CA LEU A 204 5.55 -11.04 5.00
C LEU A 204 4.94 -9.67 5.34
N VAL A 205 5.45 -9.03 6.37
CA VAL A 205 5.13 -7.66 6.75
C VAL A 205 6.38 -6.81 6.59
N GLY A 206 6.28 -5.71 5.87
CA GLY A 206 7.29 -4.66 5.86
C GLY A 206 6.61 -3.31 5.91
N ALA A 207 7.21 -2.34 6.61
CA ALA A 207 6.67 -1.00 6.73
C ALA A 207 7.72 0.06 6.38
N ASN A 208 7.39 0.95 5.45
CA ASN A 208 8.25 2.07 5.07
C ASN A 208 8.09 3.24 6.04
N HIS A 209 8.54 3.05 7.28
CA HIS A 209 8.46 4.07 8.32
C HIS A 209 9.79 4.81 8.55
N HIS A 210 10.81 4.55 7.72
CA HIS A 210 12.13 5.20 7.77
C HIS A 210 12.93 4.98 9.07
N GLN A 211 12.61 3.92 9.81
CA GLN A 211 13.32 3.52 11.04
C GLN A 211 13.90 2.11 10.90
N ALA A 212 14.65 1.66 11.90
CA ALA A 212 15.00 0.26 12.02
C ALA A 212 13.72 -0.60 12.18
N PRO A 213 13.67 -1.81 11.60
CA PRO A 213 12.47 -2.64 11.64
C PRO A 213 11.95 -2.87 13.06
N PHE A 214 10.63 -2.80 13.22
CA PHE A 214 9.96 -3.12 14.47
C PHE A 214 9.70 -4.62 14.62
N ASP A 215 9.40 -5.05 15.84
CA ASP A 215 9.02 -6.44 16.11
C ASP A 215 7.78 -6.83 15.29
N GLY A 216 7.86 -8.00 14.65
CA GLY A 216 6.82 -8.51 13.75
C GLY A 216 7.07 -8.20 12.27
N GLU A 217 8.02 -7.32 11.93
CA GLU A 217 8.42 -7.09 10.54
C GLU A 217 9.37 -8.18 10.02
N ASP A 218 9.25 -8.45 8.73
CA ASP A 218 9.83 -9.62 8.07
C ASP A 218 10.90 -9.25 7.04
N PHE A 219 10.91 -8.02 6.56
CA PHE A 219 11.92 -7.44 5.67
C PHE A 219 12.10 -5.94 5.98
N GLN A 220 13.28 -5.42 5.67
CA GLN A 220 13.62 -4.00 5.85
C GLN A 220 13.63 -3.29 4.50
N MET A 221 13.10 -2.07 4.49
CA MET A 221 12.90 -1.31 3.26
C MET A 221 13.76 -0.07 3.24
N PHE A 222 14.16 0.33 2.03
CA PHE A 222 14.86 1.57 1.73
C PHE A 222 14.20 2.22 0.52
N GLU A 223 13.88 3.51 0.63
CA GLU A 223 13.26 4.26 -0.45
C GLU A 223 14.30 5.11 -1.20
N LYS A 224 14.38 4.94 -2.54
CA LYS A 224 15.23 5.73 -3.45
C LYS A 224 16.72 5.75 -3.12
N ASP A 225 17.16 4.78 -2.33
CA ASP A 225 18.52 4.67 -1.81
C ASP A 225 18.87 3.20 -1.58
N LEU A 226 20.13 2.87 -1.80
CA LEU A 226 20.66 1.56 -1.45
C LEU A 226 20.78 1.40 0.07
N PRO A 227 20.70 0.16 0.61
CA PRO A 227 20.86 -0.07 2.05
C PRO A 227 22.13 0.57 2.62
N GLY A 228 21.98 1.40 3.65
CA GLY A 228 23.08 2.15 4.27
C GLY A 228 23.45 3.46 3.58
N GLN A 229 22.71 3.86 2.54
CA GLN A 229 22.78 5.18 1.92
C GLN A 229 21.59 6.05 2.36
N ASN A 230 21.76 7.37 2.30
CA ASN A 230 20.72 8.34 2.62
C ASN A 230 20.83 9.56 1.69
N THR A 231 21.02 9.32 0.39
CA THR A 231 21.16 10.39 -0.61
C THR A 231 19.83 11.06 -0.94
N ALA A 232 18.71 10.34 -0.79
CA ALA A 232 17.35 10.84 -0.95
C ALA A 232 16.77 11.48 0.33
N GLY A 233 17.42 11.29 1.48
CA GLY A 233 17.03 11.88 2.77
C GLY A 233 16.02 11.07 3.59
N PHE A 234 15.52 9.96 3.04
CA PHE A 234 14.50 9.12 3.67
C PHE A 234 15.05 8.10 4.69
N ASN A 235 16.36 7.86 4.73
CA ASN A 235 16.97 6.78 5.54
C ASN A 235 17.78 7.28 6.75
N ALA A 236 17.53 8.50 7.23
CA ALA A 236 18.38 9.15 8.24
C ALA A 236 18.55 8.35 9.55
N GLU A 237 17.55 7.55 9.94
CA GLU A 237 17.57 6.74 11.17
C GLU A 237 17.69 5.22 10.88
N SER A 238 17.75 4.81 9.61
CA SER A 238 17.77 3.40 9.22
C SER A 238 19.16 2.80 9.37
N LYS A 239 19.30 1.77 10.22
CA LYS A 239 20.50 0.91 10.29
C LYS A 239 20.20 -0.41 9.58
N VAL A 240 21.10 -0.85 8.70
CA VAL A 240 20.91 -2.13 7.98
C VAL A 240 20.90 -3.29 8.98
N GLY A 241 19.75 -3.97 9.05
CA GLY A 241 19.50 -5.11 9.93
C GLY A 241 19.86 -6.45 9.31
N LYS A 242 19.35 -7.53 9.92
CA LYS A 242 19.56 -8.92 9.46
C LYS A 242 18.37 -9.51 8.69
N LEU A 243 17.27 -8.75 8.60
CA LEU A 243 16.12 -9.15 7.78
C LEU A 243 16.49 -9.07 6.29
N PRO A 244 15.80 -9.79 5.41
CA PRO A 244 15.83 -9.52 3.98
C PRO A 244 15.66 -8.03 3.71
N LEU A 245 16.38 -7.51 2.72
CA LEU A 245 16.38 -6.09 2.37
C LEU A 245 15.67 -5.89 1.04
N GLU A 246 14.88 -4.84 0.95
CA GLU A 246 14.25 -4.37 -0.29
C GLU A 246 14.56 -2.88 -0.48
N THR A 247 14.96 -2.49 -1.69
CA THR A 247 14.96 -1.09 -2.10
C THR A 247 13.88 -0.91 -3.15
N CYS A 248 13.02 0.08 -2.95
CA CYS A 248 12.07 0.51 -3.98
C CYS A 248 12.63 1.70 -4.76
N GLU A 249 12.45 1.68 -6.08
CA GLU A 249 12.91 2.73 -6.99
C GLU A 249 11.87 3.07 -8.06
N THR A 250 11.97 4.28 -8.61
CA THR A 250 11.11 4.77 -9.69
C THR A 250 11.84 4.71 -11.03
N ILE A 251 11.15 4.30 -12.10
CA ILE A 251 11.72 4.35 -13.48
C ILE A 251 11.91 5.81 -13.92
N ASN A 252 10.99 6.69 -13.52
CA ASN A 252 11.06 8.14 -13.73
C ASN A 252 11.20 8.85 -12.37
N ARG A 253 10.66 10.07 -12.20
CA ARG A 253 10.71 10.82 -10.94
C ARG A 253 9.39 10.78 -10.13
N ALA A 254 8.46 9.90 -10.49
CA ALA A 254 7.14 9.76 -9.88
C ALA A 254 6.81 8.29 -9.59
N TRP A 255 6.00 8.05 -8.56
CA TRP A 255 5.47 6.71 -8.30
C TRP A 255 4.20 6.46 -9.11
N GLY A 256 3.18 7.32 -8.94
CA GLY A 256 1.86 7.21 -9.57
C GLY A 256 1.52 8.22 -10.65
#